data_AF-A0A061I921-F1
#
_entry.id   AF-A0A061I921-F1
#
_cell.length_a   1.000
_cell.length_b   1.000
_cell.length_c   1.000
_cell.angle_alpha   90.00
_cell.angle_beta   90.00
_cell.angle_gamma   90.00
#
_symmetry.space_group_name_H-M   'P 1'
#
loop_
_entity.id
_entity.type
_entity.pdbx_description
1 polymer ?
#
loop_
_entity_poly.entity_id
_entity_poly.type
_entity_poly.pdbx_seq_one_letter_code
_entity_poly.pdbx_strand_id
1 'polypeptide(L)'
;MEDLEQEVEQLKIQVMRLKAEKADLLGIVSELQLKLNSSGSSEDSFVEIRMAEEEAEGAMKEMKSSPIPRRTYFTSMTKSTEDARTCVEFEELTVSQLLLCLREGNQKVRRLEFALREAKERIAEFEKKANDRSEIGTQTEESLEEDEDYKDPESVGSEVETLKVGVTALYKELQEAHTKLSEAELMKKRLQEKCQALERKNSATPSELSEKQELVYSNKKLELQVESMRSEIKMEQAKTEDEKSRLATLQSTHIKLLQEHNSALKTIEELTKKQAEKVDKMMLQELHEKLELAERALASKQLQMDQMKQIIAKQEENLETMAVLRAQMEVYCSDFHAERAAREKIHEEKEQLALQLAILLKENNDFEDGGSRQSLMEMQSRHGARTSDSDQQAYLLQRGAEDMSWSQQQPQNIPIHSCPKCGEILPDIDTLQIHVMDCII
;
A
#
# COMPACT_ATOMS: atom_id res chain seq x y z
N MET A 1 16.78 -11.13 -37.87
CA MET A 1 15.77 -10.40 -38.65
C MET A 1 14.41 -11.10 -38.54
N GLU A 2 14.36 -12.43 -38.66
CA GLU A 2 13.14 -13.24 -38.39
C GLU A 2 12.56 -13.09 -36.97
N ASP A 3 13.39 -12.96 -35.94
CA ASP A 3 12.93 -12.86 -34.54
C ASP A 3 12.12 -11.57 -34.27
N LEU A 4 12.52 -10.46 -34.89
CA LEU A 4 11.79 -9.18 -34.82
C LEU A 4 10.48 -9.24 -35.62
N GLU A 5 10.45 -10.00 -36.71
CA GLU A 5 9.26 -10.17 -37.54
C GLU A 5 8.19 -11.01 -36.82
N GLN A 6 8.64 -12.03 -36.06
CA GLN A 6 7.77 -12.83 -35.19
C GLN A 6 7.22 -12.02 -34.00
N GLU A 7 8.03 -11.17 -33.38
CA GLU A 7 7.60 -10.29 -32.29
C GLU A 7 6.58 -9.24 -32.76
N VAL A 8 6.80 -8.66 -33.95
CA VAL A 8 5.84 -7.74 -34.58
C VAL A 8 4.52 -8.43 -34.89
N GLU A 9 4.53 -9.68 -35.35
CA GLU A 9 3.31 -10.43 -35.63
C GLU A 9 2.56 -10.79 -34.33
N GLN A 10 3.28 -11.13 -33.27
CA GLN A 10 2.68 -11.35 -31.94
C GLN A 10 2.04 -10.08 -31.37
N LEU A 11 2.69 -8.92 -31.52
CA LEU A 11 2.14 -7.63 -31.13
C LEU A 11 0.88 -7.27 -31.93
N LYS A 12 0.85 -7.56 -33.25
CA LYS A 12 -0.37 -7.36 -34.06
C LYS A 12 -1.54 -8.19 -33.54
N ILE A 13 -1.31 -9.47 -33.20
CA ILE A 13 -2.33 -10.35 -32.66
C ILE A 13 -2.85 -9.82 -31.31
N GLN A 14 -1.95 -9.34 -30.44
CA GLN A 14 -2.32 -8.75 -29.16
C GLN A 14 -3.14 -7.46 -29.33
N VAL A 15 -2.74 -6.60 -30.28
CA VAL A 15 -3.49 -5.38 -30.61
C VAL A 15 -4.88 -5.70 -31.17
N MET A 16 -5.03 -6.75 -31.98
CA MET A 16 -6.35 -7.16 -32.46
C MET A 16 -7.25 -7.66 -31.33
N ARG A 17 -6.71 -8.43 -30.38
CA ARG A 17 -7.45 -8.87 -29.19
C ARG A 17 -7.91 -7.69 -28.33
N LEU A 18 -7.01 -6.76 -28.02
CA LEU A 18 -7.34 -5.55 -27.24
C LEU A 18 -8.38 -4.66 -27.94
N LYS A 19 -8.36 -4.61 -29.28
CA LYS A 19 -9.40 -3.89 -30.05
C LYS A 19 -10.77 -4.55 -29.93
N ALA A 20 -10.84 -5.89 -29.91
CA ALA A 20 -12.09 -6.62 -29.71
C ALA A 20 -12.62 -6.41 -28.28
N GLU A 21 -11.78 -6.58 -27.25
CA GLU A 21 -12.15 -6.34 -25.86
C GLU A 21 -12.64 -4.89 -25.63
N LYS A 22 -11.99 -3.91 -26.26
CA LYS A 22 -12.45 -2.51 -26.23
C LYS A 22 -13.86 -2.35 -26.83
N ALA A 23 -14.15 -3.04 -27.93
CA ALA A 23 -15.48 -2.97 -28.56
C ALA A 23 -16.55 -3.58 -27.64
N ASP A 24 -16.26 -4.72 -27.00
CA ASP A 24 -17.17 -5.37 -26.04
C ASP A 24 -17.43 -4.47 -24.82
N LEU A 25 -16.38 -3.89 -24.24
CA LEU A 25 -16.50 -2.95 -23.13
C LEU A 25 -17.33 -1.71 -23.49
N LEU A 26 -17.14 -1.15 -24.69
CA LEU A 26 -17.96 -0.04 -25.17
C LEU A 26 -19.44 -0.43 -25.33
N GLY A 27 -19.71 -1.67 -25.74
CA GLY A 27 -21.06 -2.23 -25.77
C GLY A 27 -21.69 -2.28 -24.38
N ILE A 28 -20.96 -2.81 -23.39
CA ILE A 28 -21.41 -2.88 -21.99
C ILE A 28 -21.65 -1.48 -21.41
N VAL A 29 -20.74 -0.54 -21.64
CA VAL A 29 -20.89 0.86 -21.18
C VAL A 29 -22.13 1.50 -21.79
N SER A 30 -22.41 1.25 -23.07
CA SER A 30 -23.62 1.76 -23.73
C SER A 30 -24.89 1.15 -23.13
N GLU A 31 -24.90 -0.15 -22.81
CA GLU A 31 -26.03 -0.81 -22.15
C GLU A 31 -26.25 -0.30 -20.72
N LEU A 32 -25.17 -0.07 -19.96
CA LEU A 32 -25.22 0.49 -18.62
C LEU A 32 -25.72 1.93 -18.65
N GLN A 33 -25.29 2.76 -19.61
CA GLN A 33 -25.82 4.10 -19.81
C GLN A 33 -27.30 4.08 -20.17
N LEU A 34 -27.75 3.15 -21.03
CA LEU A 34 -29.18 2.98 -21.33
C LEU A 34 -29.97 2.55 -20.10
N LYS A 35 -29.43 1.68 -19.24
CA LYS A 35 -30.05 1.27 -17.96
C LYS A 35 -30.14 2.41 -16.95
N LEU A 36 -29.11 3.26 -16.87
CA LEU A 36 -29.14 4.46 -16.03
C LEU A 36 -30.18 5.46 -16.54
N ASN A 37 -30.25 5.66 -17.86
CA ASN A 37 -31.20 6.59 -18.46
C ASN A 37 -32.65 6.06 -18.42
N SER A 38 -32.86 4.75 -18.42
CA SER A 38 -34.19 4.14 -18.25
C SER A 38 -34.62 4.07 -16.78
N SER A 39 -33.69 4.05 -15.84
CA SER A 39 -33.97 4.09 -14.39
C SER A 39 -34.36 5.48 -13.88
N GLY A 40 -34.30 6.53 -14.73
CA GLY A 40 -34.73 7.88 -14.39
C GLY A 40 -36.24 8.15 -14.49
N SER A 41 -37.07 7.14 -14.84
CA SER A 41 -38.50 7.35 -15.16
C SER A 41 -39.49 6.50 -14.35
N SER A 42 -39.07 5.75 -13.33
CA SER A 42 -40.03 5.08 -12.44
C SER A 42 -40.00 5.71 -11.06
N GLU A 43 -41.16 6.25 -10.69
CA GLU A 43 -41.56 6.74 -9.37
C GLU A 43 -41.04 5.84 -8.25
N ASP A 44 -39.93 6.20 -7.61
CA ASP A 44 -39.68 5.78 -6.24
C ASP A 44 -38.95 6.86 -5.46
N SER A 45 -39.57 7.22 -4.34
CA SER A 45 -39.23 8.33 -3.47
C SER A 45 -38.01 7.97 -2.64
N PHE A 46 -36.81 8.27 -3.11
CA PHE A 46 -35.60 8.20 -2.29
C PHE A 46 -34.93 9.57 -2.15
N VAL A 47 -34.72 9.94 -0.88
CA VAL A 47 -34.04 11.17 -0.45
C VAL A 47 -32.57 11.09 -0.82
N GLU A 48 -32.14 11.97 -1.72
CA GLU A 48 -30.76 12.14 -2.12
C GLU A 48 -29.99 12.91 -1.03
N ILE A 49 -29.13 12.22 -0.29
CA ILE A 49 -28.15 12.84 0.61
C ILE A 49 -26.94 13.21 -0.25
N ARG A 50 -26.84 14.48 -0.65
CA ARG A 50 -25.68 15.03 -1.35
C ARG A 50 -24.52 15.25 -0.37
N MET A 51 -23.47 14.44 -0.51
CA MET A 51 -22.14 14.74 0.00
C MET A 51 -21.43 15.58 -1.08
N ALA A 52 -21.05 16.81 -0.73
CA ALA A 52 -20.35 17.70 -1.64
C ALA A 52 -18.88 17.25 -1.76
N GLU A 53 -18.52 16.66 -2.89
CA GLU A 53 -17.14 16.61 -3.37
C GLU A 53 -16.96 17.75 -4.39
N GLU A 54 -16.06 18.67 -4.04
CA GLU A 54 -15.55 19.69 -4.93
C GLU A 54 -14.76 19.04 -6.06
N GLU A 55 -15.21 19.17 -7.30
CA GLU A 55 -14.32 19.16 -8.45
C GLU A 55 -14.82 20.12 -9.52
N ALA A 56 -13.83 20.82 -10.11
CA ALA A 56 -13.98 22.02 -10.88
C ALA A 56 -14.57 21.78 -12.27
N GLU A 57 -15.53 22.62 -12.69
CA GLU A 57 -15.47 23.32 -13.97
C GLU A 57 -16.61 24.37 -14.04
N GLY A 58 -16.21 25.64 -14.13
CA GLY A 58 -17.13 26.76 -14.27
C GLY A 58 -17.37 27.14 -15.72
N ALA A 59 -18.64 27.38 -16.08
CA ALA A 59 -19.01 28.29 -17.16
C ALA A 59 -20.41 28.90 -16.91
N MET A 60 -20.39 30.06 -16.25
CA MET A 60 -21.25 31.24 -16.40
C MET A 60 -22.76 31.08 -16.72
N LYS A 61 -23.62 31.54 -15.79
CA LYS A 61 -24.42 32.77 -15.99
C LYS A 61 -25.17 33.23 -14.73
N GLU A 62 -25.00 34.53 -14.44
CA GLU A 62 -25.65 35.32 -13.38
C GLU A 62 -27.17 35.44 -13.55
N MET A 63 -27.91 35.55 -12.43
CA MET A 63 -28.79 36.72 -12.19
C MET A 63 -29.17 36.89 -10.69
N LYS A 64 -28.51 37.85 -10.05
CA LYS A 64 -28.94 38.84 -9.01
C LYS A 64 -30.26 38.63 -8.22
N SER A 65 -30.17 38.67 -6.88
CA SER A 65 -30.68 39.79 -6.04
C SER A 65 -30.25 39.69 -4.55
N SER A 66 -29.94 40.87 -3.99
CA SER A 66 -29.28 41.21 -2.70
C SER A 66 -30.19 41.10 -1.44
N PRO A 67 -29.86 41.61 -0.20
CA PRO A 67 -28.61 42.11 0.42
C PRO A 67 -28.34 41.73 1.94
N ILE A 68 -27.04 41.58 2.33
CA ILE A 68 -26.31 42.15 3.54
C ILE A 68 -26.74 41.71 4.99
N PRO A 69 -25.88 41.61 6.07
CA PRO A 69 -24.48 42.04 6.25
C PRO A 69 -23.45 41.01 6.82
N ARG A 70 -22.19 41.34 6.49
CA ARG A 70 -20.88 40.90 7.00
C ARG A 70 -20.81 40.38 8.46
N ARG A 71 -20.10 39.26 8.63
CA ARG A 71 -19.07 39.15 9.69
C ARG A 71 -17.84 38.41 9.19
N THR A 72 -16.71 39.05 9.47
CA THR A 72 -15.34 38.79 9.03
C THR A 72 -14.86 37.39 9.38
N TYR A 73 -14.22 36.73 8.41
CA TYR A 73 -13.39 35.56 8.65
C TYR A 73 -12.17 35.97 9.50
N PHE A 74 -12.03 35.32 10.65
CA PHE A 74 -10.73 35.14 11.30
C PHE A 74 -10.33 33.68 11.11
N THR A 75 -9.32 33.49 10.27
CA THR A 75 -8.54 32.26 10.19
C THR A 75 -7.84 32.06 11.54
N SER A 76 -8.18 31.01 12.28
CA SER A 76 -7.33 30.47 13.33
C SER A 76 -7.57 28.97 13.43
N MET A 77 -6.53 28.20 13.08
CA MET A 77 -6.45 26.77 13.29
C MET A 77 -6.61 26.45 14.78
N THR A 78 -7.79 26.03 15.23
CA THR A 78 -8.03 25.23 16.46
C THR A 78 -9.54 24.93 16.59
N LYS A 79 -10.10 23.98 15.83
CA LYS A 79 -11.48 23.51 16.03
C LYS A 79 -11.62 22.02 15.74
N SER A 80 -10.98 21.20 16.57
CA SER A 80 -11.19 19.75 16.58
C SER A 80 -11.78 19.25 17.90
N THR A 81 -12.10 20.14 18.85
CA THR A 81 -12.60 19.77 20.19
C THR A 81 -13.96 20.37 20.54
N GLU A 82 -14.44 21.40 19.83
CA GLU A 82 -15.77 21.99 20.05
C GLU A 82 -16.87 21.14 19.41
N ASP A 83 -16.71 20.72 18.15
CA ASP A 83 -17.73 19.93 17.44
C ASP A 83 -17.99 18.56 18.10
N ALA A 84 -16.94 17.95 18.67
CA ALA A 84 -17.04 16.72 19.45
C ALA A 84 -17.77 16.93 20.78
N ARG A 85 -17.65 18.10 21.43
CA ARG A 85 -18.41 18.42 22.66
C ARG A 85 -19.89 18.64 22.36
N THR A 86 -20.22 19.37 21.29
CA THR A 86 -21.62 19.56 20.88
C THR A 86 -22.32 18.26 20.47
N CYS A 87 -21.60 17.29 19.88
CA CYS A 87 -22.17 15.97 19.57
C CYS A 87 -22.49 15.17 20.85
N VAL A 88 -21.56 15.16 21.82
CA VAL A 88 -21.75 14.48 23.11
C VAL A 88 -22.86 15.15 23.93
N GLU A 89 -22.97 16.47 23.91
CA GLU A 89 -24.05 17.21 24.58
C GLU A 89 -25.43 16.88 23.96
N PHE A 90 -25.51 16.70 22.64
CA PHE A 90 -26.75 16.30 21.97
C PHE A 90 -27.16 14.85 22.29
N GLU A 91 -26.18 13.94 22.38
CA GLU A 91 -26.38 12.56 22.81
C GLU A 91 -26.84 12.51 24.28
N GLU A 92 -26.22 13.27 25.18
CA GLU A 92 -26.60 13.36 26.59
C GLU A 92 -28.02 13.92 26.79
N LEU A 93 -28.42 14.92 26.00
CA LEU A 93 -29.79 15.45 26.01
C LEU A 93 -30.80 14.41 25.49
N THR A 94 -30.45 13.67 24.44
CA THR A 94 -31.31 12.62 23.88
C THR A 94 -31.48 11.46 24.87
N VAL A 95 -30.40 11.02 25.52
CA VAL A 95 -30.43 10.01 26.58
C VAL A 95 -31.26 10.49 27.77
N SER A 96 -31.11 11.75 28.18
CA SER A 96 -31.90 12.35 29.26
C SER A 96 -33.40 12.36 28.94
N GLN A 97 -33.75 12.70 27.71
CA GLN A 97 -35.14 12.67 27.23
C GLN A 97 -35.71 11.24 27.22
N LEU A 98 -34.94 10.25 26.76
CA LEU A 98 -35.34 8.83 26.78
C LEU A 98 -35.52 8.30 28.21
N LEU A 99 -34.63 8.65 29.13
CA LEU A 99 -34.73 8.27 30.54
C LEU A 99 -35.95 8.89 31.22
N LEU A 100 -36.31 10.13 30.88
CA LEU A 100 -37.54 10.77 31.36
C LEU A 100 -38.78 10.03 30.85
N CYS A 101 -38.85 9.75 29.54
CA CYS A 101 -39.94 8.99 28.93
C CYS A 101 -40.08 7.58 29.54
N LEU A 102 -38.97 6.89 29.81
CA LEU A 102 -38.96 5.59 30.49
C LEU A 102 -39.46 5.69 31.93
N ARG A 103 -39.10 6.76 32.65
CA ARG A 103 -39.57 6.99 34.02
C ARG A 103 -41.08 7.24 34.06
N GLU A 104 -41.59 8.09 33.17
CA GLU A 104 -43.02 8.37 33.04
C GLU A 104 -43.81 7.14 32.59
N GLY A 105 -43.27 6.38 31.63
CA GLY A 105 -43.82 5.09 31.20
C GLY A 105 -43.93 4.10 32.36
N ASN A 106 -42.86 3.93 33.13
CA ASN A 106 -42.87 3.08 34.32
C ASN A 106 -43.88 3.53 35.39
N GLN A 107 -44.03 4.85 35.59
CA GLN A 107 -45.03 5.37 36.53
C GLN A 107 -46.47 5.16 36.02
N LYS A 108 -46.69 5.18 34.71
CA LYS A 108 -47.99 4.86 34.09
C LYS A 108 -48.33 3.38 34.23
N VAL A 109 -47.36 2.49 34.01
CA VAL A 109 -47.53 1.04 34.21
C VAL A 109 -47.92 0.74 35.67
N ARG A 110 -47.19 1.28 36.66
CA ARG A 110 -47.53 1.07 38.08
C ARG A 110 -48.94 1.55 38.44
N ARG A 111 -49.40 2.66 37.86
CA ARG A 111 -50.77 3.15 38.05
C ARG A 111 -51.82 2.21 37.46
N LEU A 112 -51.57 1.69 36.26
CA LEU A 112 -52.46 0.73 35.61
C LEU A 112 -52.50 -0.62 36.36
N GLU A 113 -51.36 -1.09 36.87
CA GLU A 113 -51.28 -2.30 37.69
C GLU A 113 -52.09 -2.17 38.99
N PHE A 114 -52.03 -1.00 39.65
CA PHE A 114 -52.84 -0.72 40.83
C PHE A 114 -54.33 -0.72 40.50
N ALA A 115 -54.75 -0.02 39.45
CA ALA A 115 -56.15 0.02 39.02
C ALA A 115 -56.69 -1.35 38.61
N LEU A 116 -55.85 -2.18 37.97
CA LEU A 116 -56.21 -3.56 37.61
C LEU A 116 -56.44 -4.43 38.85
N ARG A 117 -55.59 -4.28 39.88
CA ARG A 117 -55.76 -4.99 41.16
C ARG A 117 -57.06 -4.61 41.84
N GLU A 118 -57.35 -3.31 41.93
CA GLU A 118 -58.58 -2.78 42.53
C GLU A 118 -59.84 -3.23 41.75
N ALA A 119 -59.77 -3.30 40.42
CA ALA A 119 -60.86 -3.83 39.61
C ALA A 119 -61.10 -5.34 39.86
N LYS A 120 -60.02 -6.12 40.00
CA LYS A 120 -60.11 -7.55 40.33
C LYS A 120 -60.72 -7.78 41.71
N GLU A 121 -60.34 -6.99 42.71
CA GLU A 121 -60.94 -7.05 44.06
C GLU A 121 -62.44 -6.73 44.03
N ARG A 122 -62.85 -5.69 43.29
CA ARG A 122 -64.28 -5.36 43.11
C ARG A 122 -65.07 -6.49 42.43
N ILE A 123 -64.51 -7.15 41.42
CA ILE A 123 -65.17 -8.28 40.75
C ILE A 123 -65.36 -9.44 41.75
N ALA A 124 -64.34 -9.78 42.53
CA ALA A 124 -64.42 -10.83 43.55
C ALA A 124 -65.48 -10.51 44.63
N GLU A 125 -65.63 -9.25 45.03
CA GLU A 125 -66.70 -8.83 45.94
C GLU A 125 -68.11 -9.01 45.34
N PHE A 126 -68.28 -8.71 44.05
CA PHE A 126 -69.55 -8.90 43.36
C PHE A 126 -69.88 -10.38 43.16
N GLU A 127 -68.90 -11.22 42.85
CA GLU A 127 -69.08 -12.68 42.73
C GLU A 127 -69.53 -13.29 44.07
N LYS A 128 -68.91 -12.85 45.19
CA LYS A 128 -69.33 -13.28 46.53
C LYS A 128 -70.77 -12.89 46.84
N LYS A 129 -71.15 -11.63 46.58
CA LYS A 129 -72.52 -11.13 46.78
C LYS A 129 -73.56 -11.82 45.90
N ALA A 130 -73.18 -12.27 44.70
CA ALA A 130 -74.06 -13.01 43.80
C ALA A 130 -74.31 -14.44 44.32
N ASN A 131 -73.28 -15.11 44.82
CA ASN A 131 -73.41 -16.45 45.43
C ASN A 131 -74.29 -16.43 46.69
N ASP A 132 -74.16 -15.41 47.54
CA ASP A 132 -74.98 -15.26 48.76
C ASP A 132 -76.49 -15.03 48.46
N ARG A 133 -76.84 -14.58 47.24
CA ARG A 133 -78.24 -14.30 46.83
C ARG A 133 -78.97 -15.50 46.21
N SER A 134 -78.26 -16.59 45.91
CA SER A 134 -78.83 -17.75 45.21
C SER A 134 -79.44 -18.80 46.14
N GLU A 135 -79.30 -18.69 47.46
CA GLU A 135 -79.68 -19.73 48.43
C GLU A 135 -81.04 -19.52 49.14
N ILE A 136 -81.82 -18.48 48.82
CA ILE A 136 -83.11 -18.21 49.49
C ILE A 136 -84.22 -18.04 48.45
N GLY A 137 -85.05 -19.07 48.26
CA GLY A 137 -86.31 -18.91 47.52
C GLY A 137 -87.01 -20.22 47.12
N THR A 138 -87.69 -20.89 48.05
CA THR A 138 -88.81 -21.79 47.73
C THR A 138 -89.85 -21.82 48.85
N GLN A 139 -91.12 -21.98 48.43
CA GLN A 139 -92.29 -22.60 49.09
C GLN A 139 -93.53 -21.72 49.30
N THR A 140 -94.65 -22.14 48.69
CA THR A 140 -96.02 -22.33 49.25
C THR A 140 -96.99 -22.67 48.10
N GLU A 141 -98.10 -23.42 48.20
CA GLU A 141 -98.59 -24.57 48.99
C GLU A 141 -99.96 -24.93 48.36
N GLU A 142 -100.35 -26.20 48.36
CA GLU A 142 -101.59 -26.78 47.80
C GLU A 142 -102.51 -27.22 48.96
N SER A 143 -103.84 -27.15 48.82
CA SER A 143 -104.78 -27.56 49.88
C SER A 143 -106.11 -28.07 49.32
N LEU A 144 -106.69 -28.97 50.12
CA LEU A 144 -107.53 -30.14 49.83
C LEU A 144 -109.06 -29.90 49.76
N GLU A 145 -109.71 -30.98 49.37
CA GLU A 145 -111.11 -31.30 49.05
C GLU A 145 -112.14 -31.31 50.21
N GLU A 146 -113.41 -31.29 49.77
CA GLU A 146 -114.62 -32.02 50.25
C GLU A 146 -115.27 -31.76 51.63
N ASP A 147 -116.62 -31.70 51.64
CA ASP A 147 -117.49 -32.37 52.64
C ASP A 147 -118.98 -32.39 52.18
N GLU A 148 -119.59 -33.58 52.25
CA GLU A 148 -121.04 -33.88 52.13
C GLU A 148 -121.64 -34.16 53.52
N ASP A 149 -122.95 -33.93 53.74
CA ASP A 149 -123.67 -34.53 54.88
C ASP A 149 -125.19 -34.75 54.64
N TYR A 150 -125.77 -35.62 55.48
CA TYR A 150 -126.77 -36.66 55.22
C TYR A 150 -128.12 -36.49 55.99
N LYS A 151 -129.21 -37.14 55.52
CA LYS A 151 -130.44 -37.71 56.22
C LYS A 151 -131.79 -36.96 56.44
N ASP A 152 -132.83 -37.40 55.71
CA ASP A 152 -134.12 -38.12 56.03
C ASP A 152 -134.71 -38.24 57.48
N PRO A 153 -136.03 -38.54 57.75
CA PRO A 153 -137.32 -38.44 56.98
C PRO A 153 -138.58 -37.86 57.75
N GLU A 154 -139.68 -37.68 56.99
CA GLU A 154 -141.14 -37.86 57.30
C GLU A 154 -141.99 -36.81 58.08
N SER A 155 -142.98 -36.17 57.39
CA SER A 155 -144.38 -35.92 57.85
C SER A 155 -145.20 -35.14 56.79
N VAL A 156 -146.34 -35.69 56.35
CA VAL A 156 -147.06 -35.41 55.08
C VAL A 156 -147.83 -34.06 55.02
N GLY A 157 -147.79 -33.23 56.07
CA GLY A 157 -148.39 -31.88 56.08
C GLY A 157 -147.40 -30.74 55.83
N SER A 158 -146.13 -30.96 56.18
CA SER A 158 -145.00 -30.10 55.82
C SER A 158 -144.60 -30.26 54.35
N GLU A 159 -145.04 -31.30 53.65
CA GLU A 159 -144.69 -31.57 52.25
C GLU A 159 -145.02 -30.41 51.31
N VAL A 160 -146.15 -29.72 51.48
CA VAL A 160 -146.52 -28.63 50.55
C VAL A 160 -145.71 -27.35 50.80
N GLU A 161 -145.39 -27.06 52.07
CA GLU A 161 -144.58 -25.90 52.45
C GLU A 161 -143.08 -26.15 52.27
N THR A 162 -142.60 -27.38 52.50
CA THR A 162 -141.25 -27.83 52.12
C THR A 162 -141.12 -27.99 50.61
N LEU A 163 -142.18 -28.34 49.87
CA LEU A 163 -142.20 -28.25 48.41
C LEU A 163 -142.15 -26.80 47.97
N LYS A 164 -142.82 -25.86 48.65
CA LYS A 164 -142.74 -24.43 48.30
C LYS A 164 -141.37 -23.84 48.62
N VAL A 165 -140.81 -24.15 49.78
CA VAL A 165 -139.43 -23.79 50.17
C VAL A 165 -138.43 -24.46 49.23
N GLY A 166 -138.65 -25.73 48.90
CA GLY A 166 -137.87 -26.51 47.94
C GLY A 166 -137.96 -25.95 46.53
N VAL A 167 -139.13 -25.52 46.06
CA VAL A 167 -139.30 -24.83 44.77
C VAL A 167 -138.59 -23.48 44.78
N THR A 168 -138.63 -22.73 45.88
CA THR A 168 -137.86 -21.47 45.98
C THR A 168 -136.35 -21.68 46.13
N ALA A 169 -135.92 -22.77 46.77
CA ALA A 169 -134.51 -23.16 46.88
C ALA A 169 -133.99 -23.61 45.52
N LEU A 170 -134.71 -24.49 44.83
CA LEU A 170 -134.43 -24.88 43.44
C LEU A 170 -134.42 -23.69 42.50
N TYR A 171 -135.30 -22.69 42.69
CA TYR A 171 -135.28 -21.47 41.89
C TYR A 171 -134.03 -20.62 42.15
N LYS A 172 -133.61 -20.50 43.41
CA LYS A 172 -132.35 -19.80 43.77
C LYS A 172 -131.13 -20.56 43.25
N GLU A 173 -131.09 -21.87 43.40
CA GLU A 173 -130.04 -22.74 42.86
C GLU A 173 -129.97 -22.67 41.33
N LEU A 174 -131.11 -22.62 40.65
CA LEU A 174 -131.19 -22.42 39.21
C LEU A 174 -130.68 -21.03 38.80
N GLN A 175 -131.05 -19.98 39.55
CA GLN A 175 -130.58 -18.62 39.33
C GLN A 175 -129.06 -18.50 39.56
N GLU A 176 -128.54 -19.14 40.61
CA GLU A 176 -127.11 -19.22 40.93
C GLU A 176 -126.34 -20.06 39.89
N ALA A 177 -126.92 -21.16 39.41
CA ALA A 177 -126.37 -21.94 38.31
C ALA A 177 -126.34 -21.11 37.02
N HIS A 178 -127.35 -20.29 36.76
CA HIS A 178 -127.39 -19.39 35.61
C HIS A 178 -126.33 -18.27 35.71
N THR A 179 -126.11 -17.68 36.89
CA THR A 179 -125.02 -16.70 37.08
C THR A 179 -123.64 -17.35 36.94
N LYS A 180 -123.44 -18.54 37.52
CA LYS A 180 -122.19 -19.32 37.37
C LYS A 180 -121.95 -19.72 35.92
N LEU A 181 -123.00 -20.11 35.18
CA LEU A 181 -122.91 -20.40 33.76
C LEU A 181 -122.51 -19.15 32.96
N SER A 182 -123.13 -18.00 33.24
CA SER A 182 -122.79 -16.74 32.58
C SER A 182 -121.35 -16.30 32.87
N GLU A 183 -120.87 -16.47 34.10
CA GLU A 183 -119.47 -16.23 34.47
C GLU A 183 -118.51 -17.19 33.76
N ALA A 184 -118.86 -18.47 33.67
CA ALA A 184 -118.08 -19.47 32.93
C ALA A 184 -118.06 -19.21 31.42
N GLU A 185 -119.17 -18.75 30.84
CA GLU A 185 -119.24 -18.33 29.44
C GLU A 185 -118.37 -17.09 29.16
N LEU A 186 -118.41 -16.12 30.08
CA LEU A 186 -117.55 -14.93 30.00
C LEU A 186 -116.07 -15.32 30.15
N MET A 187 -115.75 -16.23 31.07
CA MET A 187 -114.40 -16.76 31.24
C MET A 187 -113.93 -17.54 30.00
N LYS A 188 -114.79 -18.40 29.43
CA LYS A 188 -114.56 -19.10 28.17
C LYS A 188 -114.27 -18.11 27.05
N LYS A 189 -115.06 -17.03 26.95
CA LYS A 189 -114.85 -15.98 25.94
C LYS A 189 -113.51 -15.26 26.13
N ARG A 190 -113.14 -14.88 27.35
CA ARG A 190 -111.82 -14.28 27.65
C ARG A 190 -110.66 -15.24 27.34
N LEU A 191 -110.80 -16.52 27.67
CA LEU A 191 -109.77 -17.53 27.37
C LEU A 191 -109.65 -17.74 25.86
N GLN A 192 -110.77 -17.81 25.15
CA GLN A 192 -110.78 -17.92 23.69
C GLN A 192 -110.13 -16.70 23.03
N GLU A 193 -110.41 -15.48 23.50
CA GLU A 193 -109.74 -14.25 23.05
C GLU A 193 -108.23 -14.27 23.34
N LYS A 194 -107.81 -14.74 24.53
CA LYS A 194 -106.39 -14.92 24.87
C LYS A 194 -105.71 -15.96 23.98
N CYS A 195 -106.33 -17.11 23.75
CA CYS A 195 -105.81 -18.14 22.85
C CYS A 195 -105.66 -17.61 21.42
N GLN A 196 -106.66 -16.92 20.90
CA GLN A 196 -106.56 -16.27 19.59
C GLN A 196 -105.49 -15.17 19.54
N ALA A 197 -105.31 -14.39 20.62
CA ALA A 197 -104.26 -13.38 20.70
C ALA A 197 -102.86 -14.00 20.74
N LEU A 198 -102.68 -15.12 21.44
CA LEU A 198 -101.43 -15.88 21.45
C LEU A 198 -101.16 -16.58 20.12
N GLU A 199 -102.17 -17.15 19.46
CA GLU A 199 -102.04 -17.72 18.11
C GLU A 199 -101.63 -16.66 17.09
N ARG A 200 -102.22 -15.45 17.12
CA ARG A 200 -101.80 -14.34 16.25
C ARG A 200 -100.38 -13.87 16.54
N LYS A 201 -99.96 -13.86 17.81
CA LYS A 201 -98.57 -13.55 18.18
C LYS A 201 -97.60 -14.62 17.67
N ASN A 202 -97.92 -15.89 17.86
CA ASN A 202 -97.10 -17.00 17.36
C ASN A 202 -97.06 -17.03 15.83
N SER A 203 -98.15 -16.74 15.14
CA SER A 203 -98.16 -16.67 13.67
C SER A 203 -97.45 -15.43 13.11
N ALA A 204 -97.15 -14.42 13.94
CA ALA A 204 -96.33 -13.25 13.60
C ALA A 204 -94.81 -13.47 13.83
N THR A 205 -94.40 -14.50 14.57
CA THR A 205 -92.98 -14.89 14.74
C THR A 205 -92.20 -15.39 13.50
N PRO A 206 -92.81 -15.75 12.34
CA PRO A 206 -92.04 -16.18 11.16
C PRO A 206 -91.08 -15.11 10.61
N SER A 207 -91.45 -13.82 10.71
CA SER A 207 -90.56 -12.72 10.31
C SER A 207 -89.31 -12.67 11.18
N GLU A 208 -89.49 -12.81 12.51
CA GLU A 208 -88.37 -12.83 13.46
C GLU A 208 -87.47 -14.06 13.27
N LEU A 209 -88.04 -15.21 12.91
CA LEU A 209 -87.27 -16.40 12.55
C LEU A 209 -86.46 -16.20 11.26
N SER A 210 -87.05 -15.57 10.24
CA SER A 210 -86.36 -15.24 8.98
C SER A 210 -85.19 -14.28 9.23
N GLU A 211 -85.42 -13.20 9.99
CA GLU A 211 -84.38 -12.23 10.37
C GLU A 211 -83.24 -12.90 11.17
N LYS A 212 -83.56 -13.79 12.11
CA LYS A 212 -82.55 -14.58 12.82
C LYS A 212 -81.73 -15.45 11.86
N GLN A 213 -82.37 -16.05 10.87
CA GLN A 213 -81.68 -16.91 9.90
C GLN A 213 -80.75 -16.09 8.98
N GLU A 214 -81.17 -14.89 8.56
CA GLU A 214 -80.33 -13.93 7.83
C GLU A 214 -79.14 -13.44 8.66
N LEU A 215 -79.36 -13.12 9.95
CA LEU A 215 -78.30 -12.73 10.87
C LEU A 215 -77.28 -13.86 11.10
N VAL A 216 -77.74 -15.11 11.19
CA VAL A 216 -76.85 -16.28 11.30
C VAL A 216 -76.03 -16.44 10.01
N TYR A 217 -76.65 -16.32 8.84
CA TYR A 217 -75.94 -16.35 7.56
C TYR A 217 -74.91 -15.23 7.44
N SER A 218 -75.28 -14.00 7.82
CA SER A 218 -74.41 -12.83 7.84
C SER A 218 -73.22 -13.02 8.79
N ASN A 219 -73.45 -13.51 10.02
CA ASN A 219 -72.38 -13.86 10.95
C ASN A 219 -71.44 -14.91 10.38
N LYS A 220 -71.99 -15.99 9.79
CA LYS A 220 -71.18 -17.04 9.14
C LYS A 220 -70.29 -16.47 8.04
N LYS A 221 -70.82 -15.55 7.24
CA LYS A 221 -70.08 -14.86 6.19
C LYS A 221 -68.96 -13.99 6.77
N LEU A 222 -69.23 -13.23 7.82
CA LEU A 222 -68.24 -12.40 8.51
C LEU A 222 -67.17 -13.25 9.20
N GLU A 223 -67.54 -14.38 9.81
CA GLU A 223 -66.59 -15.35 10.40
C GLU A 223 -65.60 -15.85 9.36
N LEU A 224 -66.08 -16.26 8.18
CA LEU A 224 -65.21 -16.69 7.08
C LEU A 224 -64.32 -15.56 6.57
N GLN A 225 -64.82 -14.33 6.50
CA GLN A 225 -64.03 -13.16 6.10
C GLN A 225 -62.93 -12.87 7.12
N VAL A 226 -63.25 -12.91 8.42
CA VAL A 226 -62.28 -12.74 9.50
C VAL A 226 -61.23 -13.85 9.47
N GLU A 227 -61.62 -15.10 9.25
CA GLU A 227 -60.69 -16.22 9.15
C GLU A 227 -59.76 -16.09 7.93
N SER A 228 -60.30 -15.65 6.78
CA SER A 228 -59.50 -15.35 5.58
C SER A 228 -58.47 -14.25 5.85
N MET A 229 -58.89 -13.12 6.44
CA MET A 229 -57.99 -12.02 6.77
C MET A 229 -56.95 -12.43 7.81
N ARG A 230 -57.32 -13.24 8.81
CA ARG A 230 -56.37 -13.79 9.80
C ARG A 230 -55.32 -14.69 9.14
N SER A 231 -55.74 -15.53 8.19
CA SER A 231 -54.83 -16.37 7.41
C SER A 231 -53.86 -15.54 6.57
N GLU A 232 -54.36 -14.49 5.91
CA GLU A 232 -53.55 -13.56 5.12
C GLU A 232 -52.52 -12.80 5.99
N ILE A 233 -52.94 -12.29 7.16
CA ILE A 233 -52.03 -11.66 8.13
C ILE A 233 -50.95 -12.64 8.58
N LYS A 234 -51.31 -13.90 8.87
CA LYS A 234 -50.35 -14.92 9.30
C LYS A 234 -49.33 -15.26 8.21
N MET A 235 -49.78 -15.35 6.95
CA MET A 235 -48.91 -15.54 5.79
C MET A 235 -47.94 -14.36 5.61
N GLU A 236 -48.44 -13.12 5.70
CA GLU A 236 -47.60 -11.92 5.56
C GLU A 236 -46.60 -11.82 6.72
N GLN A 237 -47.00 -12.12 7.95
CA GLN A 237 -46.09 -12.21 9.10
C GLN A 237 -44.97 -13.23 8.85
N ALA A 238 -45.30 -14.43 8.37
CA ALA A 238 -44.30 -15.45 8.04
C ALA A 238 -43.34 -14.97 6.94
N LYS A 239 -43.86 -14.30 5.91
CA LYS A 239 -43.06 -13.71 4.83
C LYS A 239 -42.13 -12.60 5.32
N THR A 240 -42.61 -11.70 6.19
CA THR A 240 -41.76 -10.66 6.78
C THR A 240 -40.66 -11.24 7.67
N GLU A 241 -40.93 -12.33 8.38
CA GLU A 241 -39.92 -12.99 9.20
C GLU A 241 -38.87 -13.72 8.34
N ASP A 242 -39.29 -14.36 7.25
CA ASP A 242 -38.38 -14.94 6.26
C ASP A 242 -37.46 -13.86 5.66
N GLU A 243 -38.00 -12.72 5.22
CA GLU A 243 -37.20 -11.60 4.70
C GLU A 243 -36.26 -11.01 5.76
N LYS A 244 -36.66 -10.91 7.02
CA LYS A 244 -35.75 -10.50 8.12
C LYS A 244 -34.60 -11.49 8.28
N SER A 245 -34.88 -12.78 8.25
CA SER A 245 -33.84 -13.81 8.35
C SER A 245 -32.88 -13.77 7.14
N ARG A 246 -33.42 -13.51 5.94
CA ARG A 246 -32.65 -13.31 4.70
C ARG A 246 -31.79 -12.06 4.77
N LEU A 247 -32.31 -10.96 5.31
CA LEU A 247 -31.53 -9.74 5.53
C LEU A 247 -30.42 -9.96 6.56
N ALA A 248 -30.70 -10.65 7.67
CA ALA A 248 -29.70 -10.95 8.69
C ALA A 248 -28.56 -11.84 8.14
N THR A 249 -28.90 -12.85 7.34
CA THR A 249 -27.89 -13.68 6.66
C THR A 249 -27.06 -12.86 5.68
N LEU A 250 -27.69 -12.01 4.86
CA LEU A 250 -27.00 -11.10 3.93
C LEU A 250 -26.08 -10.11 4.65
N GLN A 251 -26.52 -9.54 5.78
CA GLN A 251 -25.68 -8.68 6.61
C GLN A 251 -24.47 -9.44 7.14
N SER A 252 -24.66 -10.68 7.61
CA SER A 252 -23.56 -11.51 8.12
C SER A 252 -22.55 -11.89 7.03
N THR A 253 -23.01 -12.18 5.80
CA THR A 253 -22.13 -12.51 4.67
C THR A 253 -21.39 -11.26 4.18
N HIS A 254 -22.06 -10.11 4.13
CA HIS A 254 -21.42 -8.83 3.78
C HIS A 254 -20.32 -8.46 4.77
N ILE A 255 -20.57 -8.59 6.09
CA ILE A 255 -19.55 -8.35 7.12
C ILE A 255 -18.36 -9.30 6.95
N LYS A 256 -18.61 -10.59 6.71
CA LYS A 256 -17.54 -11.57 6.46
C LYS A 256 -16.73 -11.23 5.21
N LEU A 257 -17.40 -10.87 4.12
CA LEU A 257 -16.74 -10.50 2.87
C LEU A 257 -15.87 -9.25 3.05
N LEU A 258 -16.34 -8.24 3.78
CA LEU A 258 -15.53 -7.07 4.12
C LEU A 258 -14.29 -7.45 4.95
N GLN A 259 -14.44 -8.39 5.89
CA GLN A 259 -13.32 -8.87 6.69
C GLN A 259 -12.29 -9.62 5.84
N GLU A 260 -12.75 -10.48 4.92
CA GLU A 260 -11.91 -11.21 3.96
C GLU A 260 -11.22 -10.26 2.97
N HIS A 261 -11.92 -9.25 2.48
CA HIS A 261 -11.34 -8.22 1.62
C HIS A 261 -10.24 -7.44 2.34
N ASN A 262 -10.48 -7.03 3.59
CA ASN A 262 -9.48 -6.31 4.39
C ASN A 262 -8.28 -7.19 4.74
N SER A 263 -8.46 -8.49 4.99
CA SER A 263 -7.34 -9.40 5.21
C SER A 263 -6.56 -9.65 3.93
N ALA A 264 -7.23 -9.81 2.78
CA ALA A 264 -6.60 -9.90 1.47
C ALA A 264 -5.76 -8.65 1.16
N LEU A 265 -6.29 -7.44 1.37
CA LEU A 265 -5.53 -6.20 1.18
C LEU A 265 -4.26 -6.15 2.03
N LYS A 266 -4.34 -6.50 3.33
CA LYS A 266 -3.16 -6.55 4.21
C LYS A 266 -2.11 -7.55 3.69
N THR A 267 -2.54 -8.72 3.24
CA THR A 267 -1.60 -9.71 2.68
C THR A 267 -0.95 -9.23 1.38
N ILE A 268 -1.70 -8.54 0.52
CA ILE A 268 -1.16 -7.93 -0.71
C ILE A 268 -0.14 -6.84 -0.36
N GLU A 269 -0.44 -5.96 0.59
CA GLU A 269 0.49 -4.92 1.07
C GLU A 269 1.78 -5.51 1.64
N GLU A 270 1.70 -6.58 2.42
CA GLU A 270 2.88 -7.26 2.94
C GLU A 270 3.72 -7.92 1.84
N LEU A 271 3.07 -8.58 0.87
CA LEU A 271 3.76 -9.24 -0.24
C LEU A 271 4.41 -8.23 -1.18
N THR A 272 3.73 -7.13 -1.49
CA THR A 272 4.26 -6.04 -2.32
C THR A 272 5.46 -5.38 -1.63
N LYS A 273 5.38 -5.12 -0.31
CA LYS A 273 6.52 -4.61 0.46
C LYS A 273 7.71 -5.58 0.43
N LYS A 274 7.49 -6.87 0.70
CA LYS A 274 8.54 -7.90 0.65
C LYS A 274 9.16 -8.03 -0.76
N GLN A 275 8.35 -7.88 -1.80
CA GLN A 275 8.83 -7.93 -3.18
C GLN A 275 9.67 -6.70 -3.51
N ALA A 276 9.24 -5.50 -3.12
CA ALA A 276 10.02 -4.27 -3.29
C ALA A 276 11.38 -4.38 -2.57
N GLU A 277 11.40 -4.80 -1.31
CA GLU A 277 12.64 -5.00 -0.54
C GLU A 277 13.58 -6.04 -1.19
N LYS A 278 13.04 -7.12 -1.75
CA LYS A 278 13.83 -8.13 -2.47
C LYS A 278 14.43 -7.57 -3.76
N VAL A 279 13.65 -6.82 -4.53
CA VAL A 279 14.09 -6.19 -5.78
C VAL A 279 15.18 -5.16 -5.49
N ASP A 280 14.99 -4.30 -4.49
CA ASP A 280 15.99 -3.33 -4.06
C ASP A 280 17.28 -4.01 -3.60
N LYS A 281 17.18 -5.08 -2.80
CA LYS A 281 18.34 -5.85 -2.36
C LYS A 281 19.09 -6.48 -3.54
N MET A 282 18.37 -7.06 -4.50
CA MET A 282 18.98 -7.66 -5.69
C MET A 282 19.66 -6.61 -6.56
N MET A 283 19.01 -5.46 -6.80
CA MET A 283 19.61 -4.36 -7.57
C MET A 283 20.85 -3.78 -6.87
N LEU A 284 20.82 -3.63 -5.55
CA LEU A 284 21.99 -3.20 -4.77
C LEU A 284 23.14 -4.20 -4.87
N GLN A 285 22.86 -5.50 -4.81
CA GLN A 285 23.88 -6.54 -4.99
C GLN A 285 24.50 -6.50 -6.39
N GLU A 286 23.68 -6.39 -7.44
CA GLU A 286 24.18 -6.30 -8.81
C GLU A 286 25.05 -5.04 -9.03
N LEU A 287 24.62 -3.89 -8.49
CA LEU A 287 25.41 -2.66 -8.54
C LEU A 287 26.73 -2.80 -7.79
N HIS A 288 26.73 -3.45 -6.62
CA HIS A 288 27.93 -3.70 -5.84
C HIS A 288 28.92 -4.60 -6.59
N GLU A 289 28.46 -5.71 -7.18
CA GLU A 289 29.30 -6.60 -7.99
C GLU A 289 29.90 -5.88 -9.21
N LYS A 290 29.11 -5.05 -9.89
CA LYS A 290 29.60 -4.21 -11.00
C LYS A 290 30.64 -3.20 -10.54
N LEU A 291 30.45 -2.58 -9.38
CA LEU A 291 31.40 -1.65 -8.79
C LEU A 291 32.72 -2.36 -8.48
N GLU A 292 32.69 -3.51 -7.81
CA GLU A 292 33.90 -4.28 -7.50
C GLU A 292 34.66 -4.72 -8.76
N LEU A 293 33.93 -5.12 -9.82
CA LEU A 293 34.54 -5.46 -11.11
C LEU A 293 35.24 -4.25 -11.74
N ALA A 294 34.59 -3.08 -11.72
CA ALA A 294 35.15 -1.85 -12.24
C ALA A 294 36.39 -1.41 -11.43
N GLU A 295 36.34 -1.50 -10.11
CA GLU A 295 37.47 -1.19 -9.22
C GLU A 295 38.67 -2.10 -9.49
N ARG A 296 38.44 -3.42 -9.63
CA ARG A 296 39.51 -4.39 -9.97
C ARG A 296 40.09 -4.12 -11.36
N ALA A 297 39.26 -3.79 -12.34
CA ALA A 297 39.73 -3.42 -13.68
C ALA A 297 40.57 -2.13 -13.65
N LEU A 298 40.14 -1.13 -12.88
CA LEU A 298 40.86 0.13 -12.72
C LEU A 298 42.20 -0.08 -12.02
N ALA A 299 42.26 -0.89 -10.96
CA ALA A 299 43.51 -1.24 -10.28
C ALA A 299 44.48 -1.97 -11.22
N SER A 300 44.00 -2.91 -12.05
CA SER A 300 44.80 -3.61 -13.06
C SER A 300 45.36 -2.64 -14.11
N LYS A 301 44.54 -1.70 -14.60
CA LYS A 301 44.99 -0.66 -15.54
C LYS A 301 46.01 0.29 -14.91
N GLN A 302 45.83 0.63 -13.64
CA GLN A 302 46.80 1.45 -12.90
C GLN A 302 48.17 0.75 -12.82
N LEU A 303 48.19 -0.55 -12.49
CA LEU A 303 49.42 -1.33 -12.47
C LEU A 303 50.11 -1.38 -13.84
N GLN A 304 49.34 -1.58 -14.92
CA GLN A 304 49.87 -1.54 -16.29
C GLN A 304 50.49 -0.17 -16.63
N MET A 305 49.83 0.92 -16.24
CA MET A 305 50.36 2.26 -16.46
C MET A 305 51.67 2.47 -15.70
N ASP A 306 51.77 2.02 -14.46
CA ASP A 306 52.98 2.20 -13.65
C ASP A 306 54.14 1.34 -14.17
N GLN A 307 53.86 0.12 -14.66
CA GLN A 307 54.85 -0.67 -15.41
C GLN A 307 55.33 0.05 -16.68
N MET A 308 54.41 0.60 -17.47
CA MET A 308 54.77 1.34 -18.67
C MET A 308 55.61 2.58 -18.36
N LYS A 309 55.29 3.33 -17.31
CA LYS A 309 56.10 4.48 -16.86
C LYS A 309 57.52 4.06 -16.48
N GLN A 310 57.68 2.94 -15.79
CA GLN A 310 59.00 2.41 -15.46
C GLN A 310 59.81 2.04 -16.70
N ILE A 311 59.16 1.41 -17.70
CA ILE A 311 59.81 1.07 -18.97
C ILE A 311 60.24 2.34 -19.71
N ILE A 312 59.38 3.36 -19.77
CA ILE A 312 59.68 4.64 -20.42
C ILE A 312 60.88 5.31 -19.74
N ALA A 313 60.90 5.41 -18.41
CA ALA A 313 62.02 6.01 -17.68
C ALA A 313 63.36 5.28 -17.95
N LYS A 314 63.33 3.94 -18.01
CA LYS A 314 64.53 3.16 -18.37
C LYS A 314 64.95 3.37 -19.82
N GLN A 315 64.00 3.53 -20.74
CA GLN A 315 64.30 3.83 -22.14
C GLN A 315 64.89 5.23 -22.29
N GLU A 316 64.42 6.22 -21.55
CA GLU A 316 64.98 7.57 -21.50
C GLU A 316 66.44 7.56 -21.05
N GLU A 317 66.77 6.85 -19.96
CA GLU A 317 68.16 6.66 -19.50
C GLU A 317 69.04 6.02 -20.58
N ASN A 318 68.55 4.98 -21.26
CA ASN A 318 69.29 4.34 -22.35
C ASN A 318 69.50 5.31 -23.54
N LEU A 319 68.54 6.16 -23.85
CA LEU A 319 68.68 7.17 -24.90
C LEU A 319 69.74 8.22 -24.53
N GLU A 320 69.79 8.63 -23.26
CA GLU A 320 70.84 9.54 -22.75
C GLU A 320 72.23 8.91 -22.89
N THR A 321 72.40 7.65 -22.48
CA THR A 321 73.70 6.94 -22.63
C THR A 321 74.09 6.77 -24.11
N MET A 322 73.14 6.46 -24.99
CA MET A 322 73.38 6.37 -26.43
C MET A 322 73.82 7.73 -27.01
N ALA A 323 73.24 8.84 -26.56
CA ALA A 323 73.63 10.17 -27.01
C ALA A 323 75.09 10.48 -26.64
N VAL A 324 75.52 10.14 -25.41
CA VAL A 324 76.90 10.28 -24.96
C VAL A 324 77.86 9.42 -25.79
N LEU A 325 77.53 8.15 -26.03
CA LEU A 325 78.37 7.25 -26.83
C LEU A 325 78.50 7.70 -28.29
N ARG A 326 77.43 8.27 -28.87
CA ARG A 326 77.49 8.87 -30.22
C ARG A 326 78.43 10.06 -30.26
N ALA A 327 78.30 10.99 -29.30
CA ALA A 327 79.19 12.14 -29.20
C ALA A 327 80.66 11.69 -29.00
N GLN A 328 80.90 10.67 -28.19
CA GLN A 328 82.22 10.09 -28.00
C GLN A 328 82.79 9.52 -29.32
N MET A 329 81.97 8.79 -30.09
CA MET A 329 82.40 8.27 -31.40
C MET A 329 82.72 9.39 -32.39
N GLU A 330 81.90 10.45 -32.44
CA GLU A 330 82.16 11.61 -33.31
C GLU A 330 83.48 12.30 -32.97
N VAL A 331 83.78 12.49 -31.68
CA VAL A 331 85.07 13.04 -31.21
C VAL A 331 86.23 12.15 -31.63
N TYR A 332 86.17 10.83 -31.38
CA TYR A 332 87.24 9.93 -31.80
C TYR A 332 87.43 9.87 -33.31
N CYS A 333 86.35 9.89 -34.10
CA CYS A 333 86.45 9.96 -35.56
C CYS A 333 87.13 11.26 -36.00
N SER A 334 86.76 12.39 -35.41
CA SER A 334 87.38 13.68 -35.69
C SER A 334 88.87 13.69 -35.33
N ASP A 335 89.23 13.22 -34.13
CA ASP A 335 90.61 13.14 -33.65
C ASP A 335 91.46 12.23 -34.54
N PHE A 336 90.91 11.09 -34.95
CA PHE A 336 91.59 10.18 -35.87
C PHE A 336 91.90 10.85 -37.22
N HIS A 337 90.94 11.58 -37.79
CA HIS A 337 91.16 12.30 -39.05
C HIS A 337 92.16 13.45 -38.90
N ALA A 338 92.08 14.21 -37.81
CA ALA A 338 93.02 15.28 -37.52
C ALA A 338 94.46 14.75 -37.34
N GLU A 339 94.63 13.67 -36.58
CA GLU A 339 95.91 13.01 -36.35
C GLU A 339 96.48 12.43 -37.65
N ARG A 340 95.63 11.83 -38.49
CA ARG A 340 96.06 11.34 -39.81
C ARG A 340 96.55 12.49 -40.70
N ALA A 341 95.80 13.57 -40.80
CA ALA A 341 96.20 14.74 -41.59
C ALA A 341 97.51 15.36 -41.06
N ALA A 342 97.68 15.43 -39.74
CA ALA A 342 98.93 15.88 -39.12
C ALA A 342 100.09 14.94 -39.45
N ARG A 343 99.89 13.62 -39.40
CA ARG A 343 100.90 12.62 -39.80
C ARG A 343 101.28 12.76 -41.27
N GLU A 344 100.31 12.88 -42.17
CA GLU A 344 100.54 13.05 -43.61
C GLU A 344 101.36 14.33 -43.87
N LYS A 345 101.03 15.44 -43.21
CA LYS A 345 101.82 16.69 -43.28
C LYS A 345 103.25 16.52 -42.79
N ILE A 346 103.45 15.85 -41.65
CA ILE A 346 104.80 15.54 -41.14
C ILE A 346 105.57 14.65 -42.12
N HIS A 347 104.89 13.69 -42.75
CA HIS A 347 105.48 12.84 -43.77
C HIS A 347 105.90 13.64 -45.02
N GLU A 348 105.07 14.54 -45.51
CA GLU A 348 105.39 15.45 -46.61
C GLU A 348 106.60 16.34 -46.27
N GLU A 349 106.61 16.97 -45.09
CA GLU A 349 107.74 17.79 -44.63
C GLU A 349 109.03 16.95 -44.50
N LYS A 350 108.93 15.70 -44.02
CA LYS A 350 110.05 14.77 -43.94
C LYS A 350 110.59 14.41 -45.33
N GLU A 351 109.73 14.18 -46.32
CA GLU A 351 110.13 13.91 -47.70
C GLU A 351 110.81 15.12 -48.35
N GLN A 352 110.27 16.33 -48.12
CA GLN A 352 110.89 17.57 -48.57
C GLN A 352 112.29 17.76 -47.99
N LEU A 353 112.46 17.54 -46.68
CA LEU A 353 113.77 17.61 -46.03
C LEU A 353 114.73 16.53 -46.54
N ALA A 354 114.25 15.31 -46.80
CA ALA A 354 115.07 14.24 -47.36
C ALA A 354 115.56 14.57 -48.79
N LEU A 355 114.72 15.19 -49.62
CA LEU A 355 115.10 15.68 -50.95
C LEU A 355 116.14 16.80 -50.84
N GLN A 356 115.95 17.78 -49.95
CA GLN A 356 116.92 18.84 -49.70
C GLN A 356 118.27 18.27 -49.27
N LEU A 357 118.28 17.30 -48.35
CA LEU A 357 119.50 16.60 -47.93
C LEU A 357 120.17 15.86 -49.09
N ALA A 358 119.40 15.18 -49.95
CA ALA A 358 119.96 14.48 -51.11
C ALA A 358 120.60 15.44 -52.12
N ILE A 359 119.99 16.61 -52.35
CA ILE A 359 120.55 17.67 -53.20
C ILE A 359 121.86 18.19 -52.60
N LEU A 360 121.86 18.58 -51.32
CA LEU A 360 123.07 19.06 -50.64
C LEU A 360 124.20 18.03 -50.64
N LEU A 361 123.89 16.75 -50.43
CA LEU A 361 124.86 15.67 -50.51
C LEU A 361 125.42 15.50 -51.93
N LYS A 362 124.57 15.60 -52.96
CA LYS A 362 125.01 15.56 -54.36
C LYS A 362 125.89 16.75 -54.70
N GLU A 363 125.48 17.97 -54.35
CA GLU A 363 126.28 19.19 -54.52
C GLU A 363 127.64 19.03 -53.82
N ASN A 364 127.66 18.57 -52.57
CA ASN A 364 128.90 18.33 -51.84
C ASN A 364 129.81 17.28 -52.53
N ASN A 365 129.24 16.21 -53.09
CA ASN A 365 129.97 15.23 -53.89
C ASN A 365 130.47 15.82 -55.22
N ASP A 366 129.69 16.65 -55.91
CA ASP A 366 130.07 17.32 -57.15
C ASP A 366 131.16 18.38 -56.90
N PHE A 367 131.15 19.07 -55.75
CA PHE A 367 132.25 19.94 -55.30
C PHE A 367 133.53 19.17 -54.99
N GLU A 368 133.39 17.99 -54.39
CA GLU A 368 134.49 17.06 -54.18
C GLU A 368 135.05 16.57 -55.53
N ASP A 369 134.22 16.10 -56.47
CA ASP A 369 134.65 15.48 -57.75
C ASP A 369 135.06 16.53 -58.83
N GLY A 370 134.47 17.73 -58.79
CA GLY A 370 134.74 18.83 -59.70
C GLY A 370 136.04 19.57 -59.37
N GLY A 371 137.19 19.00 -59.76
CA GLY A 371 138.50 19.67 -59.78
C GLY A 371 139.14 20.00 -58.42
N SER A 372 138.37 20.02 -57.34
CA SER A 372 138.86 20.29 -55.98
C SER A 372 139.61 19.08 -55.39
N ARG A 373 139.12 17.84 -55.59
CA ARG A 373 139.87 16.62 -55.20
C ARG A 373 141.20 16.45 -55.92
N GLN A 374 141.30 16.80 -57.21
CA GLN A 374 142.57 16.73 -57.95
C GLN A 374 143.58 17.74 -57.40
N SER A 375 143.14 18.97 -57.11
CA SER A 375 143.99 20.00 -56.52
C SER A 375 144.40 19.68 -55.07
N LEU A 376 143.53 19.02 -54.29
CA LEU A 376 143.79 18.67 -52.90
C LEU A 376 144.64 17.39 -52.77
N MET A 377 144.47 16.42 -53.67
CA MET A 377 145.40 15.28 -53.83
C MET A 377 146.79 15.73 -54.30
N GLU A 378 146.91 16.78 -55.12
CA GLU A 378 148.21 17.34 -55.53
C GLU A 378 148.92 18.07 -54.36
N MET A 379 148.16 18.77 -53.51
CA MET A 379 148.71 19.34 -52.26
C MET A 379 149.11 18.26 -51.23
N GLN A 380 148.37 17.14 -51.14
CA GLN A 380 148.76 15.98 -50.34
C GLN A 380 149.96 15.22 -50.93
N SER A 381 150.16 15.23 -52.25
CA SER A 381 151.28 14.54 -52.93
C SER A 381 152.65 15.19 -52.70
N ARG A 382 152.69 16.47 -52.29
CA ARG A 382 153.94 17.14 -51.86
C ARG A 382 154.36 16.83 -50.41
N HIS A 383 153.51 16.14 -49.65
CA HIS A 383 153.78 15.66 -48.30
C HIS A 383 153.57 14.14 -48.18
N GLY A 384 154.02 13.38 -49.18
CA GLY A 384 154.01 11.93 -49.18
C GLY A 384 155.06 11.30 -48.25
N ALA A 385 154.68 10.98 -47.01
CA ALA A 385 155.37 10.00 -46.17
C ALA A 385 154.38 9.18 -45.33
N ARG A 386 153.82 8.17 -45.98
CA ARG A 386 153.60 6.78 -45.54
C ARG A 386 153.15 6.49 -44.09
N THR A 387 151.92 5.94 -44.04
CA THR A 387 151.51 4.66 -43.40
C THR A 387 151.48 4.62 -41.87
N SER A 388 150.27 4.57 -41.28
CA SER A 388 149.53 3.36 -40.84
C SER A 388 149.98 2.93 -39.42
N ASP A 389 149.12 2.55 -38.50
CA ASP A 389 147.72 2.18 -38.60
C ASP A 389 147.02 2.34 -37.25
N SER A 390 145.72 2.59 -37.38
CA SER A 390 144.61 2.35 -36.46
C SER A 390 144.90 2.19 -34.97
N ASP A 391 144.71 3.28 -34.24
CA ASP A 391 144.04 3.22 -32.95
C ASP A 391 143.53 4.60 -32.52
N GLN A 392 142.39 4.57 -31.82
CA GLN A 392 141.80 5.63 -30.99
C GLN A 392 140.91 6.66 -31.72
N GLN A 393 139.60 6.59 -31.44
CA GLN A 393 138.90 7.50 -30.51
C GLN A 393 138.28 8.67 -31.29
N ALA A 394 137.16 9.27 -30.93
CA ALA A 394 136.26 9.15 -29.80
C ALA A 394 135.19 10.23 -30.07
N TYR A 395 133.97 9.94 -29.61
CA TYR A 395 133.11 10.91 -28.94
C TYR A 395 132.31 11.95 -29.75
N LEU A 396 131.02 12.01 -29.36
CA LEU A 396 130.03 13.10 -29.44
C LEU A 396 129.17 13.11 -30.72
N LEU A 397 127.84 12.93 -30.72
CA LEU A 397 126.81 13.09 -29.69
C LEU A 397 125.45 12.46 -30.12
N GLN A 398 124.73 11.96 -29.12
CA GLN A 398 123.26 11.98 -28.91
C GLN A 398 122.31 11.34 -29.95
N ARG A 399 121.91 10.08 -29.72
CA ARG A 399 120.49 9.69 -29.81
C ARG A 399 120.20 8.54 -28.85
N GLY A 400 119.60 8.88 -27.72
CA GLY A 400 119.24 7.93 -26.67
C GLY A 400 118.18 6.95 -27.16
N ALA A 401 118.49 5.67 -27.00
CA ALA A 401 117.52 4.60 -26.95
C ALA A 401 117.89 3.75 -25.71
N GLU A 402 117.06 3.89 -24.69
CA GLU A 402 116.55 2.76 -23.91
C GLU A 402 117.54 2.05 -22.97
N ASP A 403 117.97 2.77 -21.94
CA ASP A 403 118.02 2.19 -20.59
C ASP A 403 117.45 3.21 -19.59
N MET A 404 116.13 3.13 -19.41
CA MET A 404 115.46 3.70 -18.26
C MET A 404 114.61 2.59 -17.65
N SER A 405 115.23 1.89 -16.71
CA SER A 405 114.53 1.34 -15.56
C SER A 405 113.55 2.40 -15.02
N TRP A 406 112.26 2.24 -15.31
CA TRP A 406 111.17 3.09 -14.80
C TRP A 406 110.85 2.78 -13.33
N SER A 407 111.89 2.75 -12.50
CA SER A 407 111.80 2.72 -11.03
C SER A 407 112.18 4.10 -10.50
N GLN A 408 111.31 5.10 -10.73
CA GLN A 408 111.06 6.26 -9.87
C GLN A 408 110.24 7.30 -10.64
N GLN A 409 108.91 7.15 -10.56
CA GLN A 409 107.95 8.24 -10.37
C GLN A 409 106.57 7.60 -10.20
N GLN A 410 106.37 7.02 -9.01
CA GLN A 410 105.05 7.14 -8.40
C GLN A 410 104.76 8.65 -8.29
N PRO A 411 103.64 9.17 -8.78
CA PRO A 411 102.90 10.03 -7.90
C PRO A 411 102.38 9.10 -6.80
N GLN A 412 102.98 9.14 -5.62
CA GLN A 412 102.19 8.87 -4.42
C GLN A 412 101.12 9.96 -4.39
N ASN A 413 100.04 9.79 -5.17
CA ASN A 413 98.76 10.32 -4.78
C ASN A 413 98.35 9.44 -3.60
N ILE A 414 98.88 9.76 -2.41
CA ILE A 414 98.15 9.47 -1.19
C ILE A 414 96.79 10.14 -1.43
N PRO A 415 95.67 9.40 -1.44
CA PRO A 415 94.39 10.05 -1.60
C PRO A 415 94.24 11.03 -0.45
N ILE A 416 94.20 12.33 -0.75
CA ILE A 416 93.99 13.36 0.26
C ILE A 416 92.51 13.29 0.63
N HIS A 417 92.20 12.45 1.61
CA HIS A 417 90.86 12.31 2.16
C HIS A 417 90.55 13.53 3.02
N SER A 418 90.03 14.57 2.37
CA SER A 418 89.69 15.83 3.02
C SER A 418 88.19 15.96 3.19
N CYS A 419 87.76 16.39 4.38
CA CYS A 419 86.36 16.68 4.64
C CYS A 419 85.92 17.93 3.86
N PRO A 420 84.88 17.86 3.01
CA PRO A 420 84.46 19.00 2.20
C PRO A 420 83.84 20.15 3.02
N LYS A 421 83.49 19.93 4.30
CA LYS A 421 82.89 20.96 5.16
C LYS A 421 83.95 21.77 5.93
N CYS A 422 84.96 21.13 6.51
CA CYS A 422 85.97 21.79 7.36
C CYS A 422 87.40 21.76 6.79
N GLY A 423 87.67 21.00 5.73
CA GLY A 423 88.98 20.93 5.08
C GLY A 423 90.03 20.11 5.83
N GLU A 424 89.65 19.38 6.90
CA GLU A 424 90.58 18.55 7.67
C GLU A 424 91.02 17.32 6.85
N ILE A 425 92.33 17.06 6.82
CA ILE A 425 92.95 15.96 6.05
C ILE A 425 93.10 14.74 6.95
N LEU A 426 92.51 13.63 6.54
CA LEU A 426 92.46 12.39 7.29
C LEU A 426 93.28 11.30 6.60
N PRO A 427 93.87 10.36 7.37
CA PRO A 427 94.88 9.43 6.86
C PRO A 427 94.32 8.34 5.92
N ASP A 428 93.02 8.05 6.00
CA ASP A 428 92.35 7.00 5.24
C ASP A 428 90.84 7.28 5.09
N ILE A 429 90.17 6.57 4.17
CA ILE A 429 88.77 6.83 3.80
C ILE A 429 87.76 6.44 4.88
N ASP A 430 88.06 5.44 5.71
CA ASP A 430 87.15 5.00 6.76
C ASP A 430 87.08 6.07 7.86
N THR A 431 88.23 6.67 8.20
CA THR A 431 88.29 7.82 9.11
C THR A 431 87.57 9.05 8.52
N LEU A 432 87.64 9.28 7.21
CA LEU A 432 86.88 10.36 6.55
C LEU A 432 85.37 10.12 6.58
N GLN A 433 84.90 8.90 6.35
CA GLN A 433 83.47 8.59 6.38
C GLN A 433 82.86 8.78 7.78
N ILE A 434 83.57 8.37 8.83
CA ILE A 434 83.16 8.61 10.22
C ILE A 434 83.12 10.12 10.50
N HIS A 435 84.19 10.84 10.15
CA HIS A 435 84.27 12.29 10.37
C HIS A 435 83.16 13.03 9.62
N VAL A 436 82.88 12.71 8.35
CA VAL A 436 81.82 13.38 7.58
C VAL A 436 80.43 13.14 8.20
N MET A 437 80.18 11.96 8.77
CA MET A 437 78.92 11.67 9.47
C MET A 437 78.73 12.58 10.69
N ASP A 438 79.77 12.78 11.49
CA ASP A 438 79.75 13.65 12.68
C ASP A 438 79.80 15.15 12.32
N CYS A 439 80.48 15.48 11.22
CA CYS A 439 80.69 16.84 10.75
C CYS A 439 79.49 17.39 9.97
N ILE A 440 78.50 16.58 9.56
CA ILE A 440 77.28 17.06 8.85
C ILE A 440 76.24 17.66 9.79
N ILE A 441 76.27 17.34 11.09
CA ILE A 441 75.50 18.07 12.14
C ILE A 441 76.08 19.48 12.31
#